data_AF-A0A5Y2Q6G2-F1
#
_entry.id   AF-A0A5Y2Q6G2-F1
#
_cell.length_a   1.000
_cell.length_b   1.000
_cell.length_c   1.000
_cell.angle_alpha   90.00
_cell.angle_beta   90.00
_cell.angle_gamma   90.00
#
_symmetry.space_group_name_H-M   'P 1'
#
loop_
_entity.id
_entity.type
_entity.pdbx_description
1 polymer ?
#
loop_
_entity_poly.entity_id
_entity_poly.type
_entity_poly.pdbx_seq_one_letter_code
_entity_poly.pdbx_strand_id
1 'polypeptide(L)'
;MEHLTIPPAVARNELALKFSAHPAVLVMLNRMKNSQIVVLCSLLRGDRLTSAGNNITADFEVTRLPAIIEILEKKYFIPVQHCNVITTSVTARSATTQTFYVMDKDTISQIVSEPEAVFQEKRRALVKTEALKAQKKLDGLIKKHGGATETLLYLTHHAYKDKMLSNEEWRELDEKFIEILNELNAA
;
A
#
# COMPACT_ATOMS: atom_id res chain seq x y z
N MET A 1 21.05 18.53 3.06
CA MET A 1 19.61 18.29 2.88
C MET A 1 18.90 18.94 4.05
N GLU A 2 17.84 19.70 3.80
CA GLU A 2 17.14 20.41 4.87
C GLU A 2 16.02 19.54 5.45
N HIS A 3 15.68 19.76 6.72
CA HIS A 3 14.47 19.16 7.28
C HIS A 3 13.25 19.91 6.79
N LEU A 4 12.14 19.21 6.58
CA LEU A 4 10.88 19.84 6.19
C LEU A 4 10.32 20.67 7.36
N THR A 5 10.33 22.00 7.24
CA THR A 5 9.99 22.94 8.33
C THR A 5 8.63 23.65 8.17
N ILE A 6 7.79 23.25 7.21
CA ILE A 6 6.51 23.91 6.97
C ILE A 6 5.62 23.80 8.23
N PRO A 7 5.15 24.92 8.81
CA PRO A 7 4.23 24.86 9.94
C PRO A 7 2.91 24.19 9.53
N PRO A 8 2.38 23.24 10.32
CA PRO A 8 1.17 22.49 9.94
C PRO A 8 -0.05 23.36 9.65
N ALA A 9 -0.20 24.49 10.34
CA ALA A 9 -1.30 25.44 10.09
C ALA A 9 -1.17 26.10 8.72
N VAL A 10 0.05 26.46 8.30
CA VAL A 10 0.33 27.05 6.98
C VAL A 10 0.03 26.02 5.89
N ALA A 11 0.53 24.78 6.05
CA ALA A 11 0.25 23.69 5.12
C ALA A 11 -1.26 23.40 5.00
N ARG A 12 -2.00 23.40 6.12
CA ARG A 12 -3.47 23.24 6.08
C ARG A 12 -4.14 24.36 5.31
N ASN A 13 -3.78 25.61 5.57
CA ASN A 13 -4.39 26.76 4.90
C ASN A 13 -4.11 26.73 3.38
N GLU A 14 -2.89 26.40 2.98
CA GLU A 14 -2.54 26.29 1.56
C GLU A 14 -3.35 25.20 0.86
N LEU A 15 -3.44 24.00 1.46
CA LEU A 15 -4.25 22.93 0.90
C LEU A 15 -5.74 23.28 0.89
N ALA A 16 -6.23 23.96 1.92
CA ALA A 16 -7.63 24.40 1.98
C ALA A 16 -7.97 25.39 0.87
N LEU A 17 -7.07 26.33 0.57
CA LEU A 17 -7.24 27.26 -0.55
C LEU A 17 -7.19 26.52 -1.89
N LYS A 18 -6.19 25.64 -2.06
CA LYS A 18 -5.97 24.85 -3.29
C LYS A 18 -7.17 23.95 -3.62
N PHE A 19 -7.83 23.37 -2.61
CA PHE A 19 -8.99 22.48 -2.76
C PHE A 19 -10.31 23.12 -2.32
N SER A 20 -10.40 24.45 -2.35
CA SER A 20 -11.60 25.18 -1.88
C SER A 20 -12.88 24.79 -2.63
N ALA A 21 -12.77 24.43 -3.90
CA ALA A 21 -13.87 23.94 -4.73
C ALA A 21 -14.22 22.46 -4.51
N HIS A 22 -13.49 21.74 -3.66
CA HIS A 22 -13.59 20.29 -3.46
C HIS A 22 -13.89 19.93 -1.99
N PRO A 23 -15.14 20.09 -1.51
CA PRO A 23 -15.50 19.89 -0.10
C PRO A 23 -15.15 18.50 0.45
N ALA A 24 -15.27 17.46 -0.38
CA ALA A 24 -14.92 16.10 0.01
C ALA A 24 -13.43 15.97 0.37
N VAL A 25 -12.56 16.62 -0.41
CA VAL A 25 -11.12 16.69 -0.17
C VAL A 25 -10.83 17.48 1.10
N LEU A 26 -11.51 18.60 1.34
CA LEU A 26 -11.35 19.38 2.58
C LEU A 26 -11.68 18.57 3.84
N VAL A 27 -12.78 17.80 3.80
CA VAL A 27 -13.14 16.90 4.91
C VAL A 27 -12.07 15.84 5.14
N MET A 28 -11.50 15.30 4.06
CA MET A 28 -10.38 14.36 4.14
C MET A 28 -9.15 15.00 4.79
N LEU A 29 -8.75 16.20 4.36
CA LEU A 29 -7.61 16.94 4.91
C LEU A 29 -7.78 17.23 6.40
N ASN A 30 -8.99 17.58 6.84
CA ASN A 30 -9.28 17.83 8.26
C ASN A 30 -9.11 16.59 9.15
N ARG A 31 -9.18 15.38 8.58
CA ARG A 31 -8.95 14.12 9.30
C ARG A 31 -7.48 13.70 9.33
N MET A 32 -6.60 14.38 8.59
CA MET A 32 -5.18 14.07 8.54
C MET A 32 -4.42 14.64 9.73
N LYS A 33 -3.41 13.89 10.18
CA LYS A 33 -2.44 14.35 11.19
C LYS A 33 -1.58 15.47 10.61
N ASN A 34 -1.04 16.32 11.48
CA ASN A 34 -0.17 17.44 11.08
C ASN A 34 0.98 17.02 10.16
N SER A 35 1.66 15.90 10.49
CA SER A 35 2.76 15.38 9.67
C SER A 35 2.33 14.92 8.28
N GLN A 36 1.12 14.36 8.15
CA GLN A 36 0.56 13.92 6.86
C GLN A 36 0.23 15.13 5.98
N ILE A 37 -0.35 16.17 6.58
CA ILE A 37 -0.66 17.43 5.88
C ILE A 37 0.61 18.11 5.36
N VAL A 38 1.64 18.20 6.20
CA VAL A 38 2.90 18.85 5.83
C VAL A 38 3.57 18.10 4.68
N VAL A 39 3.63 16.77 4.74
CA VAL A 39 4.17 15.93 3.66
C VAL A 39 3.35 16.08 2.37
N LEU A 40 2.02 16.02 2.45
CA LEU A 40 1.16 16.17 1.28
C LEU A 40 1.32 17.55 0.63
N CYS A 41 1.39 18.61 1.43
CA CYS A 41 1.61 19.97 0.95
C CYS A 41 2.92 20.07 0.18
N SER A 42 4.01 19.51 0.72
CA SER A 42 5.32 19.53 0.08
C SER A 42 5.33 18.71 -1.22
N LEU A 43 4.72 17.52 -1.23
CA LEU A 43 4.58 16.71 -2.46
C LEU A 43 3.78 17.45 -3.55
N LEU A 44 2.70 18.15 -3.18
CA LEU A 44 1.89 18.95 -4.12
C LEU A 44 2.57 20.25 -4.59
N ARG A 45 3.67 20.66 -3.94
CA ARG A 45 4.58 21.70 -4.45
C ARG A 45 5.61 21.13 -5.43
N GLY A 46 5.69 19.81 -5.55
CA GLY A 46 6.66 19.11 -6.40
C GLY A 46 7.97 18.78 -5.70
N ASP A 47 8.03 18.94 -4.37
CA ASP A 47 9.24 18.67 -3.59
C ASP A 47 9.53 17.16 -3.55
N ARG A 48 10.82 16.81 -3.61
CA ARG A 48 11.33 15.46 -3.44
C ARG A 48 11.63 15.20 -1.98
N LEU A 49 10.98 14.20 -1.41
CA LEU A 49 11.09 13.86 0.01
C LEU A 49 11.83 12.55 0.20
N THR A 50 12.68 12.46 1.22
CA THR A 50 13.29 11.19 1.62
C THR A 50 13.25 11.02 3.14
N SER A 51 13.37 9.78 3.60
CA SER A 51 13.67 9.48 5.01
C SER A 51 15.14 9.14 5.25
N ALA A 52 15.98 9.24 4.22
CA ALA A 52 17.39 8.87 4.28
C ALA A 52 18.29 10.12 4.26
N GLY A 53 19.13 10.27 5.27
CA GLY A 53 20.07 11.40 5.38
C GLY A 53 21.35 11.30 4.53
N ASN A 54 21.54 10.24 3.73
CA ASN A 54 22.79 10.03 2.98
C ASN A 54 22.58 10.31 1.48
N ASN A 55 23.40 11.19 0.89
CA ASN A 55 23.77 11.27 -0.54
C ASN A 55 22.68 11.11 -1.62
N ILE A 56 21.39 11.24 -1.28
CA ILE A 56 20.28 11.19 -2.22
C ILE A 56 19.88 12.62 -2.62
N THR A 57 19.56 12.83 -3.89
CA THR A 57 19.13 14.13 -4.42
C THR A 57 17.64 14.36 -4.13
N ALA A 58 17.35 14.65 -2.86
CA ALA A 58 16.03 15.05 -2.37
C ALA A 58 16.08 16.48 -1.78
N ASP A 59 14.96 17.17 -1.83
CA ASP A 59 14.83 18.55 -1.33
C ASP A 59 14.75 18.55 0.20
N PHE A 60 13.96 17.63 0.77
CA PHE A 60 13.77 17.55 2.22
C PHE A 60 13.89 16.14 2.80
N GLU A 61 14.42 16.09 4.03
CA GLU A 61 14.41 14.90 4.87
C GLU A 61 13.24 14.93 5.86
N VAL A 62 12.48 13.83 5.91
CA VAL A 62 11.30 13.67 6.76
C VAL A 62 11.37 12.37 7.56
N THR A 63 11.28 12.50 8.88
CA THR A 63 11.24 11.36 9.80
C THR A 63 9.97 10.52 9.61
N ARG A 64 10.12 9.19 9.55
CA ARG A 64 9.01 8.23 9.32
C ARG A 64 8.24 8.45 8.00
N LEU A 65 8.88 9.05 7.00
CA LEU A 65 8.26 9.30 5.69
C LEU A 65 7.59 8.06 5.08
N PRO A 66 8.19 6.85 5.06
CA PRO A 66 7.56 5.68 4.42
C PRO A 66 6.19 5.34 5.01
N ALA A 67 6.04 5.44 6.34
CA ALA A 67 4.77 5.20 7.01
C ALA A 67 3.73 6.29 6.70
N ILE A 68 4.17 7.54 6.50
CA ILE A 68 3.29 8.64 6.08
C ILE A 68 2.82 8.40 4.64
N ILE A 69 3.75 8.07 3.72
CA ILE A 69 3.43 7.77 2.32
C ILE A 69 2.45 6.60 2.22
N GLU A 70 2.68 5.52 2.96
CA GLU A 70 1.76 4.38 2.99
C GLU A 70 0.33 4.79 3.39
N ILE A 71 0.19 5.69 4.36
CA ILE A 71 -1.12 6.21 4.76
C ILE A 71 -1.73 7.07 3.64
N LEU A 72 -0.96 7.94 2.99
CA LEU A 72 -1.43 8.75 1.87
C LEU A 72 -1.95 7.85 0.73
N GLU A 73 -1.22 6.80 0.38
CA GLU A 73 -1.56 5.90 -0.73
C GLU A 73 -2.72 4.95 -0.40
N LYS A 74 -2.70 4.32 0.79
CA LYS A 74 -3.68 3.25 1.11
C LYS A 74 -4.95 3.77 1.75
N LYS A 75 -4.86 4.82 2.58
CA LYS A 75 -6.03 5.35 3.31
C LYS A 75 -6.70 6.48 2.54
N TYR A 76 -5.90 7.36 1.94
CA TYR A 76 -6.38 8.55 1.26
C TYR A 76 -6.34 8.43 -0.28
N PHE A 77 -5.77 7.35 -0.80
CA PHE A 77 -5.70 7.05 -2.25
C PHE A 77 -4.98 8.14 -3.05
N ILE A 78 -4.05 8.84 -2.40
CA ILE A 78 -3.26 9.88 -3.02
C ILE A 78 -2.08 9.21 -3.74
N PRO A 79 -1.89 9.45 -5.05
CA PRO A 79 -0.77 8.88 -5.77
C PRO A 79 0.55 9.51 -5.31
N VAL A 80 1.54 8.66 -5.03
CA VAL A 80 2.93 9.09 -4.79
C VAL A 80 3.84 8.20 -5.60
N GLN A 81 4.87 8.78 -6.23
CA GLN A 81 5.88 8.03 -6.94
C GLN A 81 7.02 7.65 -5.99
N HIS A 82 7.42 6.38 -6.02
CA HIS A 82 8.57 5.86 -5.29
C HIS A 82 9.75 5.74 -6.25
N CYS A 83 10.81 6.48 -5.98
CA CYS A 83 12.01 6.50 -6.83
C CYS A 83 13.18 5.88 -6.07
N ASN A 84 13.62 4.70 -6.51
CA ASN A 84 14.76 4.01 -5.92
C ASN A 84 16.06 4.45 -6.59
N VAL A 85 17.03 4.81 -5.77
CA VAL A 85 18.37 5.24 -6.20
C VAL A 85 19.40 4.39 -5.48
N ILE A 86 20.42 3.95 -6.22
CA ILE A 86 21.56 3.26 -5.63
C ILE A 86 22.52 4.34 -5.12
N THR A 87 22.77 4.34 -3.82
CA THR A 87 23.74 5.23 -3.18
C THR A 87 24.83 4.41 -2.49
N THR A 88 26.00 4.99 -2.31
CA THR A 88 27.07 4.35 -1.54
C THR A 88 26.90 4.72 -0.08
N SER A 89 26.74 3.71 0.77
CA SER A 89 26.67 3.93 2.23
C SER A 89 28.01 4.46 2.73
N VAL A 90 27.98 5.58 3.45
CA VAL A 90 29.17 6.19 4.05
C VAL A 90 29.77 5.29 5.14
N THR A 91 28.91 4.53 5.85
CA THR A 91 29.33 3.63 6.94
C THR A 91 29.76 2.26 6.45
N ALA A 92 29.03 1.67 5.50
CA ALA A 92 29.30 0.31 5.02
C ALA A 92 30.23 0.25 3.79
N ARG A 93 30.52 1.41 3.15
CA ARG A 93 31.25 1.52 1.87
C ARG A 93 30.73 0.58 0.79
N SER A 94 29.46 0.21 0.86
CA SER A 94 28.78 -0.71 -0.06
C SER A 94 27.56 -0.03 -0.68
N ALA A 95 27.16 -0.53 -1.86
CA ALA A 95 25.97 -0.06 -2.53
C ALA A 95 24.72 -0.36 -1.67
N THR A 96 23.91 0.66 -1.45
CA THR A 96 22.66 0.59 -0.70
C THR A 96 21.56 1.24 -1.54
N THR A 97 20.39 0.61 -1.60
CA THR A 97 19.23 1.21 -2.25
C THR A 97 18.53 2.14 -1.27
N GLN A 98 18.32 3.38 -1.69
CA GLN A 98 17.53 4.36 -0.96
C GLN A 98 16.37 4.84 -1.81
N THR A 99 15.32 5.34 -1.16
CA THR A 99 14.10 5.77 -1.83
C THR A 99 13.85 7.25 -1.54
N PHE A 100 13.52 7.99 -2.58
CA PHE A 100 12.86 9.29 -2.44
C PHE A 100 11.46 9.22 -3.05
N TYR A 101 10.60 10.13 -2.61
CA TYR A 101 9.20 10.20 -2.95
C TYR A 101 8.91 11.54 -3.61
N VAL A 102 8.12 11.52 -4.67
CA VAL A 102 7.77 12.72 -5.44
C VAL A 102 6.39 12.54 -6.07
N MET A 103 5.73 13.64 -6.41
CA MET A 103 4.61 13.62 -7.37
C MET A 103 5.06 14.28 -8.66
N ASP A 104 4.79 13.64 -9.79
CA ASP A 104 5.05 14.24 -11.09
C ASP A 104 4.11 15.43 -11.34
N LYS A 105 4.55 16.37 -12.17
CA LYS A 105 3.82 17.62 -12.44
C LYS A 105 2.45 17.37 -13.06
N ASP A 106 2.31 16.33 -13.87
CA ASP A 106 1.05 16.00 -14.53
C ASP A 106 0.05 15.47 -13.51
N THR A 107 0.48 14.56 -12.63
CA THR A 107 -0.30 14.07 -11.48
C THR A 107 -0.69 15.21 -10.54
N ILE A 108 0.23 16.12 -10.21
CA ILE A 108 -0.10 17.30 -9.38
C ILE A 108 -1.20 18.13 -10.07
N SER A 109 -1.05 18.39 -11.37
CA SER A 109 -2.02 19.16 -12.14
C SER A 109 -3.40 18.49 -12.15
N GLN A 110 -3.44 17.17 -12.37
CA GLN A 110 -4.66 16.37 -12.33
C GLN A 110 -5.31 16.34 -10.94
N ILE A 111 -4.52 16.20 -9.88
CA ILE A 111 -5.04 16.24 -8.50
C ILE A 111 -5.64 17.62 -8.22
N VAL A 112 -4.99 18.70 -8.67
CA VAL A 112 -5.49 20.07 -8.43
C VAL A 112 -6.78 20.33 -9.23
N SER A 113 -6.92 19.78 -10.44
CA SER A 113 -8.11 19.99 -11.27
C SER A 113 -9.29 19.08 -10.89
N GLU A 114 -9.04 17.79 -10.67
CA GLU A 114 -10.07 16.77 -10.47
C GLU A 114 -9.63 15.73 -9.39
N PRO A 115 -9.43 16.16 -8.14
CA PRO A 115 -8.87 15.29 -7.09
C PRO A 115 -9.73 14.05 -6.82
N GLU A 116 -11.06 14.18 -6.81
CA GLU A 116 -11.95 13.05 -6.55
C GLU A 116 -11.82 11.94 -7.60
N ALA A 117 -11.72 12.32 -8.88
CA ALA A 117 -11.56 11.37 -9.97
C ALA A 117 -10.24 10.61 -9.84
N VAL A 118 -9.14 11.34 -9.59
CA VAL A 118 -7.80 10.76 -9.39
C VAL A 118 -7.80 9.80 -8.21
N PHE A 119 -8.34 10.21 -7.05
CA PHE A 119 -8.36 9.36 -5.85
C PHE A 119 -9.25 8.12 -6.03
N GLN A 120 -10.37 8.26 -6.73
CA GLN A 120 -11.23 7.11 -7.05
C GLN A 120 -10.53 6.13 -7.99
N GLU A 121 -9.82 6.61 -9.00
CA GLU A 121 -9.05 5.77 -9.90
C GLU A 121 -7.95 5.02 -9.15
N LYS A 122 -7.19 5.70 -8.29
CA LYS A 122 -6.16 5.07 -7.46
C LYS A 122 -6.74 4.03 -6.51
N ARG A 123 -7.90 4.29 -5.91
CA ARG A 123 -8.62 3.30 -5.12
C ARG A 123 -8.96 2.05 -5.95
N ARG A 124 -9.51 2.21 -7.16
CA ARG A 124 -9.85 1.08 -8.05
C ARG A 124 -8.60 0.29 -8.43
N ALA A 125 -7.51 0.97 -8.76
CA ALA A 125 -6.23 0.34 -9.11
C ALA A 125 -5.63 -0.45 -7.94
N LEU A 126 -5.71 0.09 -6.72
CA LEU A 126 -5.26 -0.59 -5.51
C LEU A 126 -6.06 -1.87 -5.26
N VAL A 127 -7.39 -1.79 -5.27
CA VAL A 127 -8.28 -2.95 -5.09
C VAL A 127 -8.00 -4.03 -6.13
N LYS A 128 -7.85 -3.66 -7.40
CA LYS A 128 -7.52 -4.60 -8.48
C LYS A 128 -6.18 -5.30 -8.23
N THR A 129 -5.19 -4.54 -7.78
CA THR A 129 -3.84 -5.07 -7.48
C THR A 129 -3.85 -6.01 -6.28
N GLU A 130 -4.61 -5.68 -5.24
CA GLU A 130 -4.78 -6.54 -4.05
C GLU A 130 -5.50 -7.84 -4.41
N ALA A 131 -6.56 -7.77 -5.21
CA ALA A 131 -7.26 -8.95 -5.73
C ALA A 131 -6.32 -9.85 -6.55
N LEU A 132 -5.53 -9.27 -7.47
CA LEU A 132 -4.58 -10.03 -8.27
C LEU A 132 -3.48 -10.68 -7.40
N LYS A 133 -3.00 -9.99 -6.36
CA LYS A 133 -2.04 -10.55 -5.41
C LYS A 133 -2.63 -11.72 -4.62
N ALA A 134 -3.89 -11.60 -4.19
CA ALA A 134 -4.60 -12.67 -3.49
C ALA A 134 -4.77 -13.89 -4.41
N GLN A 135 -5.17 -13.67 -5.66
CA GLN A 135 -5.29 -14.72 -6.67
C GLN A 135 -3.95 -15.43 -6.90
N LYS A 136 -2.86 -14.70 -7.15
CA LYS A 136 -1.52 -15.31 -7.34
C LYS A 136 -1.05 -16.12 -6.14
N LYS A 137 -1.38 -15.70 -4.91
CA LYS A 137 -1.07 -16.45 -3.69
C LYS A 137 -1.88 -17.76 -3.65
N LEU A 138 -3.15 -17.71 -3.99
CA LEU A 138 -4.01 -18.89 -4.08
C LEU A 138 -3.51 -19.86 -5.15
N ASP A 139 -3.18 -19.37 -6.35
CA ASP A 139 -2.60 -20.18 -7.43
C ASP A 139 -1.28 -20.85 -6.99
N GLY A 140 -0.45 -20.13 -6.23
CA GLY A 140 0.79 -20.67 -5.66
C GLY A 140 0.54 -21.77 -4.64
N LEU A 141 -0.48 -21.63 -3.79
CA LEU A 141 -0.93 -22.66 -2.85
C LEU A 141 -1.42 -23.91 -3.59
N ILE A 142 -2.29 -23.73 -4.59
CA ILE A 142 -2.82 -24.80 -5.44
C ILE A 142 -1.69 -25.61 -6.07
N LYS A 143 -0.73 -24.92 -6.68
CA LYS A 143 0.45 -25.58 -7.29
C LYS A 143 1.32 -26.30 -6.26
N LYS A 144 1.51 -25.73 -5.07
CA LYS A 144 2.38 -26.29 -4.04
C LYS A 144 1.84 -27.60 -3.46
N HIS A 145 0.52 -27.73 -3.33
CA HIS A 145 -0.12 -28.91 -2.75
C HIS A 145 -0.56 -29.95 -3.79
N GLY A 146 -0.32 -29.70 -5.08
CA GLY A 146 -0.56 -30.70 -6.14
C GLY A 146 -1.92 -30.61 -6.81
N GLY A 147 -2.77 -29.67 -6.41
CA GLY A 147 -4.12 -29.52 -6.95
C GLY A 147 -5.05 -28.73 -6.02
N ALA A 148 -6.25 -28.43 -6.51
CA ALA A 148 -7.25 -27.70 -5.75
C ALA A 148 -7.76 -28.53 -4.56
N THR A 149 -7.98 -29.84 -4.77
CA THR A 149 -8.45 -30.78 -3.76
C THR A 149 -7.50 -30.89 -2.58
N GLU A 150 -6.23 -31.14 -2.85
CA GLU A 150 -5.18 -31.29 -1.85
C GLU A 150 -4.94 -29.98 -1.08
N THR A 151 -5.10 -28.85 -1.75
CA THR A 151 -5.02 -27.53 -1.10
C THR A 151 -6.17 -27.29 -0.15
N LEU A 152 -7.40 -27.64 -0.54
CA LEU A 152 -8.57 -27.47 0.31
C LEU A 152 -8.52 -28.40 1.53
N LEU A 153 -8.07 -29.65 1.35
CA LEU A 153 -7.81 -30.57 2.46
C LEU A 153 -6.76 -29.98 3.40
N TYR A 154 -5.62 -29.52 2.88
CA TYR A 154 -4.58 -28.87 3.68
C TYR A 154 -5.10 -27.66 4.47
N LEU A 155 -5.90 -26.80 3.85
CA LEU A 155 -6.50 -25.63 4.51
C LEU A 155 -7.50 -26.04 5.60
N THR A 156 -8.27 -27.10 5.38
CA THR A 156 -9.20 -27.67 6.34
C THR A 156 -8.46 -28.23 7.55
N HIS A 157 -7.42 -29.03 7.32
CA HIS A 157 -6.53 -29.53 8.37
C HIS A 157 -5.90 -28.37 9.17
N HIS A 158 -5.41 -27.34 8.49
CA HIS A 158 -4.85 -26.16 9.16
C HIS A 158 -5.88 -25.40 10.00
N ALA A 159 -7.12 -25.23 9.51
CA ALA A 159 -8.18 -24.51 10.22
C ALA A 159 -8.71 -25.27 11.43
N TYR A 160 -8.65 -26.60 11.41
CA TYR A 160 -9.17 -27.49 12.45
C TYR A 160 -8.05 -28.13 13.31
N LYS A 161 -6.79 -27.75 13.11
CA LYS A 161 -5.62 -28.32 13.83
C LYS A 161 -5.73 -28.28 15.36
N ASP A 162 -6.45 -27.29 15.89
CA ASP A 162 -6.63 -27.09 17.34
C ASP A 162 -7.86 -27.82 17.88
N LYS A 163 -8.71 -28.37 16.99
CA LYS A 163 -9.75 -29.31 17.39
C LYS A 163 -9.06 -30.66 17.58
N MET A 164 -9.15 -31.20 18.79
CA MET A 164 -8.57 -32.48 19.21
C MET A 164 -9.28 -33.67 18.53
N LEU A 165 -9.29 -33.68 17.19
CA LEU A 165 -9.85 -34.74 16.38
C LEU A 165 -8.88 -35.93 16.39
N SER A 166 -9.44 -37.10 16.60
CA SER A 166 -8.76 -38.38 16.43
C SER A 166 -8.45 -38.63 14.95
N ASN A 167 -7.51 -39.55 14.69
CA ASN A 167 -7.16 -39.93 13.30
C ASN A 167 -8.34 -40.49 12.51
N GLU A 168 -9.30 -41.13 13.18
CA GLU A 168 -10.50 -41.70 12.55
C GLU A 168 -11.47 -40.59 12.13
N GLU A 169 -11.67 -39.59 12.99
CA GLU A 169 -12.49 -38.41 12.67
C GLU A 169 -11.90 -37.58 11.52
N TRP A 170 -10.56 -37.49 11.43
CA TRP A 170 -9.89 -36.87 10.30
C TRP A 170 -10.12 -37.63 8.99
N ARG A 171 -10.02 -38.97 9.02
CA ARG A 171 -10.25 -39.79 7.83
C ARG A 171 -11.68 -39.62 7.32
N GLU A 172 -12.67 -39.68 8.22
CA GLU A 172 -14.07 -39.46 7.84
C GLU A 172 -14.33 -38.06 7.27
N LEU A 173 -13.66 -37.04 7.82
CA LEU A 173 -13.79 -35.67 7.33
C LEU A 173 -13.19 -35.52 5.93
N ASP A 174 -11.99 -36.07 5.71
CA ASP A 174 -11.30 -36.04 4.42
C ASP A 174 -12.10 -36.78 3.35
N GLU A 175 -12.64 -37.96 3.66
CA GLU A 175 -13.50 -38.74 2.74
C GLU A 175 -14.73 -37.95 2.32
N LYS A 176 -15.49 -37.39 3.27
CA LYS A 176 -16.66 -36.54 2.98
C LYS A 176 -16.29 -35.32 2.14
N PHE A 177 -15.14 -34.71 2.40
CA PHE A 177 -14.71 -33.52 1.68
C PHE A 177 -14.29 -33.86 0.24
N ILE A 178 -13.60 -34.99 0.05
CA ILE A 178 -13.22 -35.51 -1.28
C ILE A 178 -14.47 -35.84 -2.11
N GLU A 179 -15.48 -36.48 -1.52
CA GLU A 179 -16.75 -36.78 -2.19
C GLU A 179 -17.42 -35.50 -2.71
N ILE A 180 -17.58 -34.48 -1.86
CA ILE A 180 -18.15 -33.18 -2.25
C ILE A 180 -17.35 -32.53 -3.40
N LEU A 181 -16.01 -32.59 -3.33
CA LEU A 181 -15.17 -32.02 -4.38
C LEU A 181 -15.25 -32.78 -5.70
N ASN A 182 -15.40 -34.10 -5.65
CA ASN A 182 -15.61 -34.92 -6.84
C ASN A 182 -16.97 -34.63 -7.48
N GLU A 183 -18.04 -34.47 -6.67
CA GLU A 183 -19.35 -34.05 -7.17
C GLU A 183 -19.29 -32.69 -7.87
N LEU A 184 -18.58 -31.72 -7.28
CA LEU A 184 -18.41 -30.39 -7.87
C LEU A 184 -17.61 -30.40 -9.18
N ASN A 185 -16.63 -31.31 -9.34
CA ASN A 185 -15.89 -31.46 -10.60
C ASN A 185 -16.71 -32.16 -11.69
N ALA A 186 -17.74 -32.92 -11.32
CA ALA A 186 -18.60 -33.64 -12.25
C ALA A 186 -19.83 -32.84 -12.73
N ALA A 187 -20.13 -31.70 -12.07
CA ALA A 187 -21.23 -30.79 -12.38
C ALA A 187 -20.82 -29.67 -13.36
#